data_AF-A0A521XZJ6-F1
#
_entry.id   AF-A0A521XZJ6-F1
#
_cell.length_a   1.000
_cell.length_b   1.000
_cell.length_c   1.000
_cell.angle_alpha   90.00
_cell.angle_beta   90.00
_cell.angle_gamma   90.00
#
_symmetry.space_group_name_H-M   'P 1'
#
loop_
_entity.id
_entity.type
_entity.pdbx_description
1 polymer ?
#
loop_
_entity_poly.entity_id
_entity_poly.type
_entity_poly.pdbx_seq_one_letter_code
_entity_poly.pdbx_strand_id
1 'polypeptide(L)' 'MARRSRAASPAHPAIGFCRGTPLSAEIERRDPALLQPAIERATAAVAERFGLTSIDGKIQAHILTCIR' A
#
# COMPACT_ATOMS: atom_id res chain seq x y z
N MET A 1 -22.22 5.87 0.60
CA MET A 1 -21.49 4.67 1.09
C MET A 1 -20.02 4.79 0.72
N ALA A 2 -19.09 4.38 1.59
CA ALA A 2 -17.66 4.44 1.29
C ALA A 2 -17.29 3.44 0.18
N ARG A 3 -16.41 3.82 -0.75
CA ARG A 3 -15.91 2.90 -1.78
C ARG A 3 -15.00 1.84 -1.14
N ARG A 4 -15.01 0.65 -1.71
CA ARG A 4 -14.12 -0.47 -1.34
C ARG A 4 -13.10 -0.67 -2.45
N SER A 5 -11.81 -0.68 -2.09
CA SER A 5 -10.74 -1.13 -2.97
C SER A 5 -10.53 -2.63 -2.75
N ARG A 6 -10.42 -3.40 -3.83
CA ARG A 6 -10.22 -4.86 -3.78
C ARG A 6 -8.86 -5.22 -4.35
N ALA A 7 -8.19 -6.18 -3.71
CA ALA A 7 -6.91 -6.72 -4.12
C ALA A 7 -6.96 -8.25 -4.17
N ALA A 8 -6.31 -8.84 -5.17
CA ALA A 8 -6.28 -10.30 -5.35
C ALA A 8 -5.39 -11.01 -4.32
N SER A 9 -4.50 -10.28 -3.63
CA SER A 9 -3.65 -10.81 -2.57
C SER A 9 -3.14 -9.69 -1.64
N PRO A 10 -2.64 -10.02 -0.44
CA PRO A 10 -2.00 -9.07 0.48
C PRO A 10 -0.81 -8.32 -0.10
N ALA A 11 -0.13 -8.89 -1.10
CA ALA A 11 1.05 -8.29 -1.72
C ALA A 11 0.70 -7.03 -2.53
N HIS A 12 -0.49 -6.97 -3.14
CA HIS A 12 -0.88 -5.83 -3.98
C HIS A 12 -0.87 -4.49 -3.22
N PRO A 13 -1.55 -4.34 -2.06
CA PRO A 13 -1.46 -3.10 -1.29
C PRO A 13 -0.06 -2.87 -0.71
N ALA A 14 0.67 -3.92 -0.31
CA ALA A 14 2.05 -3.77 0.18
C ALA A 14 2.96 -3.14 -0.88
N ILE A 15 2.91 -3.64 -2.13
CA ILE A 15 3.61 -3.07 -3.27
C ILE A 15 3.14 -1.64 -3.53
N GLY A 16 1.82 -1.41 -3.57
CA GLY A 16 1.24 -0.11 -3.84
C GLY A 16 1.68 0.98 -2.85
N PHE A 17 1.66 0.69 -1.55
CA PHE A 17 2.07 1.66 -0.53
C PHE A 17 3.58 1.85 -0.45
N CYS A 18 4.37 0.77 -0.58
CA CYS A 18 5.82 0.86 -0.52
C CYS A 18 6.44 1.47 -1.78
N ARG A 19 5.85 1.28 -2.98
CA ARG A 19 6.40 1.80 -4.24
C ARG A 19 5.67 3.03 -4.79
N GLY A 20 4.36 3.11 -4.61
CA GLY A 20 3.50 4.10 -5.26
C GLY A 20 3.31 5.40 -4.48
N THR A 21 4.05 5.61 -3.38
CA THR A 21 3.98 6.80 -2.54
C THR A 21 5.38 7.33 -2.25
N PRO A 22 5.54 8.56 -1.72
CA PRO A 22 6.85 9.08 -1.30
C PRO A 22 7.62 8.18 -0.33
N LEU A 23 6.95 7.21 0.31
CA LEU A 23 7.57 6.20 1.17
C LEU A 23 8.66 5.39 0.45
N SER A 24 8.58 5.17 -0.87
CA SER A 24 9.61 4.43 -1.62
C SER A 24 10.97 5.11 -1.49
N ALA A 25 11.01 6.41 -1.78
CA ALA A 25 12.21 7.24 -1.66
C ALA A 25 12.67 7.38 -0.20
N GLU A 26 11.77 7.34 0.78
CA GLU A 26 12.16 7.32 2.20
C GLU A 26 12.82 6.00 2.62
N ILE A 27 12.36 4.87 2.10
CA ILE A 27 12.96 3.55 2.35
C ILE A 27 14.36 3.48 1.73
N GLU A 28 14.48 3.80 0.45
CA GLU A 28 15.76 3.69 -0.29
C GLU A 28 16.82 4.65 0.22
N ARG A 29 16.43 5.82 0.74
CA ARG A 29 17.36 6.78 1.36
C ARG A 29 17.95 6.24 2.67
N ARG A 30 17.24 5.36 3.39
CA ARG A 30 17.77 4.70 4.59
C ARG A 30 18.78 3.64 4.20
N ASP A 31 18.42 2.82 3.22
CA ASP A 31 19.31 1.87 2.56
C ASP A 31 18.64 1.41 1.25
N PRO A 32 19.32 1.54 0.08
CA PRO A 32 18.79 1.13 -1.22
C PRO A 32 18.34 -0.33 -1.29
N ALA A 33 18.87 -1.21 -0.43
CA ALA A 33 18.50 -2.63 -0.38
C ALA A 33 17.18 -2.90 0.35
N LEU A 34 16.58 -1.91 1.02
CA LEU A 34 15.44 -2.15 1.92
C LEU A 34 14.07 -2.17 1.25
N LEU A 35 13.93 -1.76 -0.01
CA LEU A 35 12.61 -1.68 -0.65
C LEU A 35 11.92 -3.04 -0.71
N GLN A 36 12.64 -4.08 -1.11
CA GLN A 36 12.08 -5.43 -1.23
C GLN A 36 11.76 -6.06 0.15
N PRO A 37 12.67 -6.03 1.15
CA PRO A 37 12.36 -6.45 2.52
C PRO A 37 11.16 -5.70 3.14
N ALA A 38 11.00 -4.41 2.84
CA ALA A 38 9.87 -3.63 3.33
C ALA A 38 8.54 -4.12 2.74
N ILE A 39 8.50 -4.45 1.45
CA ILE A 39 7.33 -5.02 0.78
C ILE A 39 6.98 -6.39 1.39
N GLU A 40 7.97 -7.24 1.65
CA GLU A 40 7.76 -8.56 2.25
C GLU A 40 7.19 -8.45 3.66
N ARG A 41 7.76 -7.56 4.48
CA ARG A 41 7.27 -7.31 5.84
C ARG A 41 5.86 -6.73 5.84
N ALA A 42 5.57 -5.79 4.94
CA ALA A 42 4.22 -5.25 4.78
C ALA A 42 3.24 -6.31 4.29
N THR A 43 3.64 -7.18 3.36
CA THR A 43 2.82 -8.30 2.87
C THR A 43 2.46 -9.24 4.01
N ALA A 44 3.44 -9.63 4.84
CA ALA A 44 3.22 -10.49 5.99
C ALA A 44 2.26 -9.84 7.01
N ALA A 45 2.45 -8.55 7.31
CA ALA A 45 1.59 -7.82 8.24
C ALA A 45 0.15 -7.69 7.73
N VAL A 46 -0.04 -7.48 6.43
CA VAL A 46 -1.37 -7.44 5.81
C VAL A 46 -2.01 -8.85 5.84
N ALA A 47 -1.24 -9.89 5.52
CA ALA A 47 -1.71 -11.27 5.54
C ALA A 47 -2.11 -11.74 6.94
N GLU A 48 -1.32 -11.41 7.97
CA GLU A 48 -1.63 -11.71 9.37
C GLU A 48 -2.96 -11.08 9.79
N ARG A 49 -3.24 -9.86 9.33
CA ARG A 49 -4.42 -9.11 9.73
C ARG A 49 -5.67 -9.43 8.93
N PHE A 50 -5.54 -9.77 7.64
CA PHE A 50 -6.67 -9.85 6.71
C PHE A 50 -6.77 -11.19 5.96
N GLY A 51 -5.83 -12.10 6.17
CA GLY A 51 -5.75 -13.40 5.49
C GLY A 51 -4.90 -13.40 4.23
N LEU A 52 -4.67 -14.59 3.68
CA LEU A 52 -3.78 -14.82 2.52
C LEU A 52 -4.48 -14.72 1.15
N THR A 53 -5.80 -14.61 1.15
CA THR A 53 -6.64 -14.60 -0.07
C THR A 53 -6.88 -13.19 -0.59
N SER A 54 -7.87 -13.01 -1.47
CA SER A 54 -8.35 -11.68 -1.82
C SER A 54 -8.80 -10.92 -0.57
N ILE A 55 -8.46 -9.63 -0.55
CA ILE A 55 -8.77 -8.72 0.53
C ILE A 55 -9.40 -7.45 -0.04
N ASP A 56 -10.11 -6.73 0.81
CA ASP A 56 -10.64 -5.43 0.46
C ASP A 56 -10.62 -4.46 1.64
N GLY A 57 -10.59 -3.17 1.32
CA GLY A 57 -10.42 -2.11 2.30
C GLY A 57 -11.19 -0.87 1.93
N LYS A 58 -11.50 -0.04 2.93
CA LYS A 58 -12.07 1.29 2.70
C LYS A 58 -11.07 2.12 1.89
N ILE A 59 -11.54 2.80 0.84
CA ILE A 59 -10.74 3.76 0.08
C ILE A 59 -11.49 5.08 -0.08
N GLN A 60 -10.77 6.18 0.10
CA GLN A 60 -11.26 7.55 -0.04
C GLN A 60 -10.14 8.43 -0.60
N ALA A 61 -10.52 9.50 -1.28
CA ALA A 61 -9.61 10.55 -1.73
C ALA A 61 -10.21 11.91 -1.37
N HIS A 62 -9.36 12.89 -1.08
CA HIS A 62 -9.77 14.28 -1.00
C HIS A 62 -9.73 14.87 -2.40
N ILE A 63 -10.88 15.35 -2.89
CA ILE A 63 -11.00 16.00 -4.20
C ILE A 63 -10.96 17.51 -3.98
N LEU A 64 -10.02 18.17 -4.64
CA LEU A 64 -9.82 19.61 -4.59
C LEU A 64 -9.98 20.15 -6.01
N THR A 65 -10.80 21.19 -6.17
CA THR A 65 -10.93 21.92 -7.43
C THR A 65 -10.45 23.34 -7.19
N CYS A 66 -9.41 23.76 -7.91
CA CYS A 66 -8.94 25.13 -7.88
C CYS A 66 -9.50 25.85 -9.12
N ILE A 67 -10.22 26.94 -8.88
CA ILE A 67 -10.65 27.89 -9.91
C ILE A 67 -9.81 29.17 -9.77
N ARG A 68 -9.66 29.90 -10.88
CA ARG A 68 -8.88 31.13 -10.93
C ARG A 68 -9.64 32.32 -10.36
#